data_AF-X0TXE1-F1
#
_entry.id   AF-X0TXE1-F1
#
_cell.length_a   1.000
_cell.length_b   1.000
_cell.length_c   1.000
_cell.angle_alpha   90.00
_cell.angle_beta   90.00
_cell.angle_gamma   90.00
#
_symmetry.space_group_name_H-M   'P 1'
#
loop_
_entity.id
_entity.type
_entity.pdbx_description
1 polymer ?
#
loop_
_entity_poly.entity_id
_entity_poly.type
_entity_poly.pdbx_seq_one_letter_code
_entity_poly.pdbx_strand_id
1 'polypeptide(L)'
;MIIELNLNKKRKIFPIIITLFIFFNLIALNVYANEKDEVYLVSIKGTIDLGLSSYVQRALEEAVLNKAKAIILEIDTFGGRVDA
;
A
#
# COMPACT_ATOMS: atom_id res chain seq x y z
N MET A 1 44.56 17.06 -33.72
CA MET A 1 43.13 17.05 -34.10
C MET A 1 42.28 15.99 -33.36
N ILE A 2 42.80 14.79 -33.05
CA ILE A 2 42.02 13.72 -32.37
C ILE A 2 41.73 14.01 -30.88
N ILE A 3 42.62 14.73 -30.18
CA ILE A 3 42.52 14.99 -28.73
C ILE A 3 41.36 15.95 -28.40
N GLU A 4 41.16 17.01 -29.20
CA GLU A 4 40.08 17.98 -28.98
C GLU A 4 38.68 17.39 -29.23
N LEU A 5 38.57 16.48 -30.21
CA LEU A 5 37.33 15.75 -30.50
C LEU A 5 36.88 14.91 -29.28
N ASN A 6 37.81 14.29 -28.56
CA ASN A 6 37.49 13.49 -27.36
C ASN A 6 37.08 14.36 -26.17
N LEU A 7 37.75 15.50 -25.96
CA LEU A 7 37.40 16.47 -24.91
C LEU A 7 35.99 17.06 -25.11
N ASN A 8 35.63 17.40 -26.34
CA ASN A 8 34.30 17.94 -26.65
C ASN A 8 33.21 16.86 -26.59
N LYS A 9 33.54 15.60 -26.94
CA LYS A 9 32.67 14.45 -26.74
C LYS A 9 32.39 14.24 -25.25
N LYS A 10 33.43 14.16 -24.39
CA LYS A 10 33.32 14.04 -22.93
C LYS A 10 32.52 15.16 -22.27
N ARG A 11 32.67 16.41 -22.74
CA ARG A 11 31.88 17.57 -22.28
C ARG A 11 30.39 17.47 -22.60
N LYS A 12 30.00 16.78 -23.68
CA LYS A 12 28.59 16.57 -24.07
C LYS A 12 27.93 15.37 -23.38
N ILE A 13 28.69 14.33 -23.01
CA ILE A 13 28.16 13.15 -22.30
C ILE A 13 27.85 13.46 -20.84
N PHE A 14 28.62 14.36 -20.22
CA PHE A 14 28.42 14.76 -18.82
C PHE A 14 27.01 15.30 -18.52
N PRO A 15 26.45 16.27 -19.27
CA PRO A 15 25.08 16.73 -19.03
C PRO A 15 24.03 15.65 -19.36
N ILE A 16 24.28 14.77 -20.33
CA ILE A 16 23.36 13.67 -20.66
C ILE A 16 23.23 12.70 -19.48
N ILE A 17 24.35 12.36 -18.82
CA ILE A 17 24.35 11.50 -17.64
C ILE A 17 23.62 12.17 -16.48
N ILE A 18 23.82 13.47 -16.28
CA ILE A 18 23.11 14.24 -15.25
C ILE A 18 21.60 14.27 -15.51
N THR A 19 21.18 14.56 -16.74
CA THR A 19 19.76 14.57 -17.10
C THR A 19 19.14 13.19 -16.94
N LEU A 20 19.85 12.13 -17.33
CA LEU A 20 19.39 10.75 -17.15
C LEU A 20 19.27 10.37 -15.67
N PHE A 21 20.22 10.80 -14.85
CA PHE A 21 20.19 10.60 -13.40
C PHE A 21 19.02 11.34 -12.75
N ILE A 22 18.77 12.60 -13.14
CA ILE A 22 17.61 13.38 -12.68
C ILE A 22 16.31 12.71 -13.11
N PHE A 23 16.23 12.24 -14.35
CA PHE A 23 15.05 11.54 -14.87
C PHE A 23 14.79 10.22 -14.12
N PHE A 24 15.85 9.46 -13.81
CA PHE A 24 15.76 8.25 -13.02
C PHE A 24 15.26 8.52 -11.59
N ASN A 25 15.75 9.58 -10.94
CA ASN A 25 15.28 9.99 -9.61
C ASN A 25 13.81 10.44 -9.63
N LEU A 26 13.36 11.14 -10.67
CA LEU A 26 11.96 11.55 -10.83
C LEU A 26 11.00 10.35 -10.91
N ILE A 27 11.41 9.26 -11.56
CA ILE A 27 10.60 8.03 -11.61
C ILE A 27 10.56 7.35 -10.22
N ALA A 28 11.69 7.29 -9.52
CA ALA A 28 11.82 6.62 -8.23
C ALA A 28 11.03 7.29 -7.07
N LEU A 29 10.71 8.58 -7.19
CA LEU A 29 9.98 9.34 -6.16
C LEU A 29 8.53 8.84 -5.91
N ASN A 30 7.93 8.13 -6.86
CA ASN A 30 6.51 7.72 -6.76
C ASN A 30 6.24 6.54 -5.81
N VAL A 31 7.27 5.94 -5.21
CA VAL A 31 7.14 4.66 -4.48
C VAL A 31 6.83 4.85 -2.98
N TYR A 32 7.09 6.02 -2.40
CA TYR A 32 7.07 6.19 -0.94
C TYR A 32 5.77 6.77 -0.35
N ALA A 33 4.72 6.95 -1.15
CA ALA A 33 3.48 7.63 -0.70
C ALA A 33 2.34 6.69 -0.25
N ASN A 34 2.56 5.37 -0.22
CA ASN A 34 1.50 4.38 -0.01
C ASN A 34 1.74 3.39 1.14
N GLU A 35 2.56 3.75 2.14
CA GLU A 35 2.47 3.08 3.44
C GLU A 35 1.28 3.69 4.20
N LYS A 36 0.07 3.43 3.70
CA LYS A 36 -1.14 3.75 4.45
C LYS A 36 -1.35 2.61 5.43
N ASP A 37 -1.22 2.95 6.69
CA ASP A 37 -1.64 2.12 7.80
C ASP A 37 -3.13 1.78 7.66
N GLU A 38 -3.43 0.66 7.01
CA GLU A 38 -4.80 0.28 6.67
C GLU A 38 -5.55 -0.18 7.94
N VAL A 39 -6.75 0.38 8.15
CA VAL A 39 -7.59 0.07 9.31
C VAL A 39 -8.94 -0.42 8.82
N TYR A 40 -9.34 -1.61 9.27
CA TYR A 40 -10.61 -2.22 8.90
C TYR A 40 -11.70 -1.86 9.91
N LEU A 41 -12.89 -1.50 9.44
CA LEU A 41 -14.09 -1.34 10.26
C LEU A 41 -15.03 -2.49 9.98
N VAL A 42 -15.33 -3.32 10.98
CA VAL A 42 -16.25 -4.45 10.87
C VAL A 42 -17.47 -4.16 11.74
N SER A 43 -18.63 -4.03 11.11
CA SER A 43 -19.89 -3.75 11.80
C SER A 43 -20.60 -5.06 12.19
N ILE A 44 -20.86 -5.24 13.48
CA ILE A 44 -21.58 -6.37 14.07
C ILE A 44 -22.90 -5.84 14.59
N LYS A 45 -23.93 -5.85 13.73
CA LYS A 45 -25.25 -5.27 14.04
C LYS A 45 -26.38 -6.30 13.94
N GLY A 46 -27.37 -6.18 14.82
CA GLY A 46 -28.55 -7.07 14.83
C GLY A 46 -28.28 -8.40 15.54
N THR A 47 -28.98 -9.47 15.17
CA THR A 47 -28.86 -10.78 15.83
C THR A 47 -27.60 -11.52 15.38
N ILE A 48 -26.88 -12.16 16.31
CA ILE A 48 -25.75 -13.03 15.99
C ILE A 48 -26.26 -14.37 15.46
N ASP A 49 -26.04 -14.62 14.17
CA ASP A 49 -26.29 -15.89 13.50
C ASP A 49 -25.05 -16.36 12.72
N LEU A 50 -25.13 -17.55 12.10
CA LEU A 50 -24.04 -18.14 11.34
C LEU A 50 -23.60 -17.31 10.13
N GLY A 51 -24.51 -16.49 9.58
CA GLY A 51 -24.20 -15.61 8.46
C GLY A 51 -23.36 -14.42 8.92
N LEU A 52 -23.74 -13.80 10.03
CA LEU A 52 -22.96 -12.70 10.62
C LEU A 52 -21.59 -13.19 11.07
N SER A 53 -21.49 -14.37 11.69
CA SER A 53 -20.19 -14.91 12.10
C SER A 53 -19.29 -15.25 10.90
N SER A 54 -19.85 -15.84 9.85
CA SER A 54 -19.12 -16.08 8.59
C SER A 54 -18.66 -14.76 7.92
N TYR A 55 -19.45 -13.69 8.02
CA TYR A 55 -19.04 -12.37 7.55
C TYR A 55 -17.85 -11.82 8.36
N VAL A 56 -17.94 -11.85 9.70
CA VAL A 56 -16.88 -11.37 10.58
C VAL A 56 -15.59 -12.15 10.32
N GLN A 57 -15.67 -13.48 10.22
CA GLN A 57 -14.50 -14.31 9.93
C GLN A 57 -13.80 -13.90 8.62
N ARG A 58 -14.54 -13.74 7.53
CA ARG A 58 -13.96 -13.30 6.25
C ARG A 58 -13.33 -11.91 6.33
N ALA A 59 -13.99 -10.98 7.02
CA ALA A 59 -13.45 -9.63 7.19
C ALA A 59 -12.14 -9.62 8.00
N LEU A 60 -12.04 -10.48 9.02
CA LEU A 60 -10.81 -10.66 9.80
C LEU A 60 -9.70 -11.31 8.95
N GLU A 61 -10.03 -12.34 8.15
CA GLU A 61 -9.08 -12.99 7.24
C GLU A 61 -8.53 -11.99 6.21
N GLU A 62 -9.39 -11.16 5.60
CA GLU A 62 -8.96 -10.10 4.68
C GLU A 62 -8.05 -9.07 5.35
N ALA A 63 -8.39 -8.62 6.56
CA ALA A 63 -7.56 -7.67 7.30
C ALA A 63 -6.16 -8.25 7.60
N VAL A 64 -6.07 -9.54 7.94
CA VAL A 64 -4.79 -10.23 8.16
C VAL A 64 -4.00 -10.35 6.85
N LEU A 65 -4.66 -10.77 5.76
CA LEU A 65 -4.03 -10.91 4.44
C LEU A 65 -3.43 -9.60 3.94
N ASN A 66 -4.13 -8.49 4.17
CA ASN A 66 -3.70 -7.14 3.78
C ASN A 66 -2.78 -6.46 4.81
N LYS A 67 -2.40 -7.18 5.89
CA LYS A 67 -1.51 -6.66 6.96
C LYS A 67 -2.04 -5.35 7.55
N ALA A 68 -3.35 -5.30 7.79
CA ALA A 68 -3.99 -4.15 8.43
C ALA A 68 -3.27 -3.81 9.75
N LYS A 69 -3.10 -2.51 10.01
CA LYS A 69 -2.53 -2.03 11.26
C LYS A 69 -3.46 -2.28 12.44
N ALA A 70 -4.77 -2.17 12.21
CA ALA A 70 -5.78 -2.35 13.24
C ALA A 70 -7.12 -2.78 12.64
N ILE A 71 -7.96 -3.33 13.51
CA ILE A 71 -9.35 -3.67 13.21
C ILE A 71 -10.22 -3.01 14.30
N ILE A 72 -11.25 -2.29 13.87
CA ILE A 72 -12.25 -1.69 14.73
C ILE A 72 -13.53 -2.51 14.59
N LEU A 73 -14.00 -3.06 15.70
CA LEU A 73 -15.29 -3.76 15.76
C LEU A 73 -16.35 -2.77 16.26
N GLU A 74 -17.29 -2.41 15.39
CA GLU A 74 -18.46 -1.63 15.77
C GLU A 74 -19.59 -2.59 16.15
N ILE A 75 -19.87 -2.70 17.45
CA ILE A 75 -20.80 -3.70 17.99
C ILE A 75 -22.09 -3.03 18.45
N ASP A 76 -23.21 -3.43 17.85
CA ASP A 76 -24.57 -3.03 18.21
C ASP A 76 -25.54 -4.21 18.04
N THR A 77 -25.57 -5.08 19.04
CA THR A 77 -26.28 -6.35 18.99
C THR A 77 -26.94 -6.69 20.32
N PHE A 78 -28.10 -7.35 20.27
CA PHE A 78 -28.73 -7.96 21.44
C PHE A 78 -28.16 -9.36 21.77
N GLY A 79 -27.18 -9.84 21.00
CA GLY A 79 -26.66 -11.20 21.07
C GLY A 79 -27.32 -12.12 20.04
N GLY A 80 -27.29 -13.43 20.30
CA GLY A 80 -27.85 -14.43 19.40
C GLY A 80 -27.37 -15.83 19.73
N ARG A 81 -27.05 -16.60 18.70
CA ARG A 81 -26.58 -17.98 18.82
C ARG A 81 -25.24 -18.04 19.55
N VAL A 82 -25.12 -18.97 20.50
CA VAL A 82 -23.87 -19.21 21.26
C VAL A 82 -22.84 -19.99 20.44
N ASP A 83 -23.32 -20.79 19.49
CA ASP A 83 -22.52 -21.62 18.59
C ASP A 83 -22.15 -20.92 17.27
N ALA A 84 -22.54 -19.65 17.13
CA ALA A 84 -22.22 -18.84 15.97
C ALA A 84 -20.80 -18.29 16.02
#